data_AF-A0AAE4DT60-F1
#
_entry.id   AF-A0AAE4DT60-F1
#
_cell.length_a   1.000
_cell.length_b   1.000
_cell.length_c   1.000
_cell.angle_alpha   90.00
_cell.angle_beta   90.00
_cell.angle_gamma   90.00
#
_symmetry.space_group_name_H-M   'P 1'
#
loop_
_entity.id
_entity.type
_entity.pdbx_description
1 polymer ?
#
loop_
_entity_poly.entity_id
_entity_poly.type
_entity_poly.pdbx_seq_one_letter_code
_entity_poly.pdbx_strand_id
1 'polypeptide(L)'
;MKYVISLFFLCLPVGLIAKNHTPEQILQMINDKGARVVVSEMDSNDNGESEWWNHVIPEIGKGTQAWLAVASALEPGVDASTAEDLKAALSKAIPHNPAGVLAILKDDKPLLTIEQICAFANFPQTEAESNKLFVDSIREMFKIKSPEGQRCLAVMIATVENSVPFDKDM
;
A
#
# COMPACT_ATOMS: atom_id res chain seq x y z
N MET A 1 -24.92 -65.68 -9.11
CA MET A 1 -24.70 -64.68 -8.04
C MET A 1 -23.22 -64.58 -7.74
N LYS A 2 -22.58 -63.44 -8.03
CA LYS A 2 -21.60 -62.76 -7.16
C LYS A 2 -21.05 -61.54 -7.91
N TYR A 3 -20.84 -60.48 -7.14
CA TYR A 3 -21.05 -59.09 -7.53
C TYR A 3 -19.81 -58.47 -8.19
N VAL A 4 -20.04 -57.67 -9.23
CA VAL A 4 -19.06 -56.72 -9.79
C VAL A 4 -19.00 -55.53 -8.84
N ILE A 5 -17.89 -55.37 -8.12
CA ILE A 5 -17.65 -54.16 -7.32
C ILE A 5 -16.96 -53.16 -8.24
N SER A 6 -17.74 -52.22 -8.77
CA SER A 6 -17.25 -51.08 -9.53
C SER A 6 -16.77 -50.00 -8.55
N LEU A 7 -15.45 -49.79 -8.46
CA LEU A 7 -14.88 -48.67 -7.71
C LEU A 7 -15.13 -47.38 -8.49
N PHE A 8 -16.14 -46.62 -8.08
CA PHE A 8 -16.28 -45.22 -8.47
C PHE A 8 -15.22 -44.40 -7.70
N PHE A 9 -14.11 -44.08 -8.37
CA PHE A 9 -13.17 -43.07 -7.90
C PHE A 9 -13.86 -41.70 -7.99
N LEU A 10 -14.37 -41.21 -6.86
CA LEU A 10 -14.78 -39.84 -6.66
C LEU A 10 -13.53 -38.94 -6.70
N CYS A 11 -13.18 -38.41 -7.87
CA CYS A 11 -12.30 -37.27 -7.97
C CYS A 11 -13.03 -36.05 -7.39
N LEU A 12 -12.87 -35.83 -6.08
CA LEU A 12 -13.15 -34.52 -5.49
C LEU A 12 -12.22 -33.51 -6.16
N PRO A 13 -12.73 -32.39 -6.72
CA PRO A 13 -11.87 -31.33 -7.16
C PRO A 13 -11.18 -30.78 -5.91
N VAL A 14 -9.88 -31.07 -5.76
CA VAL A 14 -9.02 -30.30 -4.89
C VAL A 14 -9.04 -28.90 -5.48
N GLY A 15 -9.93 -28.05 -4.97
CA GLY A 15 -9.87 -26.63 -5.25
C GLY A 15 -8.47 -26.19 -4.86
N LEU A 16 -7.65 -25.84 -5.85
CA LEU A 16 -6.45 -25.07 -5.62
C LEU A 16 -6.95 -23.79 -4.95
N ILE A 17 -6.87 -23.75 -3.62
CA ILE A 17 -7.10 -22.53 -2.86
C ILE A 17 -5.95 -21.63 -3.32
N ALA A 18 -6.23 -20.74 -4.28
CA ALA A 18 -5.35 -19.63 -4.56
C ALA A 18 -5.03 -18.98 -3.22
N LYS A 19 -3.73 -18.84 -2.89
CA LYS A 19 -3.32 -18.02 -1.75
C LYS A 19 -3.86 -16.62 -2.06
N ASN A 20 -5.02 -16.30 -1.50
CA ASN A 20 -5.67 -15.03 -1.73
C ASN A 20 -5.05 -14.02 -0.75
N HIS A 21 -4.66 -12.87 -1.29
CA HIS A 21 -3.96 -11.79 -0.59
C HIS A 21 -4.93 -10.63 -0.37
N THR A 22 -6.15 -10.94 0.07
CA THR A 22 -7.15 -9.91 0.34
C THR A 22 -6.75 -9.07 1.56
N PRO A 23 -7.24 -7.83 1.68
CA PRO A 23 -7.00 -7.01 2.86
C PRO A 23 -7.31 -7.74 4.17
N GLU A 24 -8.43 -8.47 4.21
CA GLU A 24 -8.88 -9.18 5.40
C GLU A 24 -7.90 -10.28 5.82
N GLN A 25 -7.35 -11.02 4.85
CA GLN A 25 -6.38 -12.08 5.12
C GLN A 25 -5.05 -11.50 5.61
N ILE A 26 -4.59 -10.39 5.03
CA ILE A 26 -3.36 -9.73 5.48
C ILE A 26 -3.52 -9.17 6.89
N LEU A 27 -4.64 -8.52 7.18
CA LEU A 27 -4.94 -8.05 8.53
C LEU A 27 -4.99 -9.21 9.54
N GLN A 28 -5.57 -10.35 9.15
CA GLN A 28 -5.56 -11.55 9.99
C GLN A 28 -4.13 -12.06 10.25
N MET A 29 -3.29 -12.14 9.22
CA MET A 29 -1.89 -12.53 9.38
C MET A 29 -1.12 -11.58 10.32
N ILE A 30 -1.36 -10.26 10.21
CA ILE A 30 -0.73 -9.26 11.08
C ILE A 30 -1.19 -9.46 12.53
N ASN A 31 -2.48 -9.74 12.76
CA ASN A 31 -3.00 -10.01 14.09
C ASN A 31 -2.40 -11.30 14.69
N ASP A 32 -2.19 -12.33 13.86
CA ASP A 32 -1.71 -13.64 14.33
C ASP A 32 -0.19 -13.66 14.58
N LYS A 33 0.60 -12.96 13.74
CA LYS A 33 2.06 -13.06 13.74
C LYS A 33 2.80 -11.75 14.07
N GLY A 34 2.10 -10.62 13.99
CA GLY A 34 2.68 -9.28 14.11
C GLY A 34 3.18 -8.72 12.76
N ALA A 35 3.11 -7.40 12.63
CA ALA A 35 3.41 -6.68 11.37
C ALA A 35 4.80 -6.96 10.82
N ARG A 36 5.84 -6.96 11.69
CA ARG A 36 7.23 -7.18 11.27
C ARG A 36 7.46 -8.55 10.61
N VAL A 37 6.84 -9.59 11.17
CA VAL A 37 6.95 -10.95 10.61
C VAL A 37 6.26 -10.99 9.26
N VAL A 38 5.05 -10.42 9.15
CA VAL A 38 4.29 -10.39 7.90
C VAL A 38 5.01 -9.60 6.81
N VAL A 39 5.57 -8.43 7.12
CA VAL A 39 6.39 -7.66 6.15
C VAL A 39 7.60 -8.46 5.71
N SER A 40 8.35 -9.07 6.65
CA SER A 40 9.53 -9.87 6.33
C SER A 40 9.20 -11.10 5.49
N GLU A 41 8.06 -11.77 5.74
CA GLU A 41 7.60 -12.88 4.90
C GLU A 41 7.27 -12.37 3.48
N MET A 42 6.50 -11.29 3.37
CA MET A 42 6.07 -10.70 2.09
C MET A 42 7.19 -10.07 1.25
N ASP A 43 8.28 -9.61 1.86
CA ASP A 43 9.42 -9.00 1.15
C ASP A 43 10.52 -10.04 0.82
N SER A 44 10.44 -11.26 1.34
CA SER A 44 11.48 -12.27 1.18
C SER A 44 11.57 -12.84 -0.25
N ASN A 45 12.75 -12.76 -0.86
CA ASN A 45 13.00 -13.24 -2.22
C ASN A 45 13.17 -14.77 -2.33
N ASP A 46 13.24 -15.49 -1.22
CA ASP A 46 13.72 -16.88 -1.22
C ASP A 46 12.68 -17.90 -1.74
N ASN A 47 11.39 -17.55 -1.72
CA ASN A 47 10.31 -18.54 -1.93
C ASN A 47 9.20 -18.10 -2.91
N GLY A 48 9.39 -16.99 -3.65
CA GLY A 48 8.32 -16.34 -4.41
C GLY A 48 7.36 -15.51 -3.54
N GLU A 49 7.72 -15.26 -2.28
CA GLU A 49 6.93 -14.45 -1.35
C GLU A 49 7.17 -12.93 -1.56
N SER A 50 8.33 -12.50 -2.10
CA SER A 50 8.56 -11.11 -2.55
C SER A 50 7.65 -10.65 -3.69
N GLU A 51 7.04 -11.57 -4.44
CA GLU A 51 5.96 -11.23 -5.37
C GLU A 51 4.77 -10.60 -4.62
N TRP A 52 4.61 -10.86 -3.31
CA TRP A 52 3.47 -10.38 -2.54
C TRP A 52 3.65 -8.93 -2.14
N TRP A 53 4.84 -8.52 -1.71
CA TRP A 53 5.12 -7.10 -1.49
C TRP A 53 4.85 -6.28 -2.76
N ASN A 54 5.33 -6.79 -3.90
CA ASN A 54 5.11 -6.21 -5.22
C ASN A 54 3.63 -6.23 -5.68
N HIS A 55 2.77 -7.03 -5.06
CA HIS A 55 1.33 -7.04 -5.29
C HIS A 55 0.58 -6.11 -4.33
N VAL A 56 0.91 -6.14 -3.03
CA VAL A 56 0.23 -5.40 -1.97
C VAL A 56 0.46 -3.89 -2.08
N ILE A 57 1.69 -3.46 -2.36
CA ILE A 57 2.03 -2.03 -2.46
C ILE A 57 1.22 -1.32 -3.55
N PRO A 58 1.11 -1.85 -4.79
CA PRO A 58 0.23 -1.26 -5.80
C PRO A 58 -1.25 -1.17 -5.40
N GLU A 59 -1.77 -2.17 -4.68
CA GLU A 59 -3.16 -2.16 -4.21
C GLU A 59 -3.41 -1.08 -3.15
N ILE A 60 -2.46 -0.86 -2.23
CA ILE A 60 -2.48 0.29 -1.30
C ILE A 60 -2.53 1.61 -2.08
N GLY A 61 -1.76 1.72 -3.16
CA GLY A 61 -1.76 2.87 -4.05
C GLY A 61 -3.12 3.20 -4.68
N LYS A 62 -4.06 2.26 -4.74
CA LYS A 62 -5.42 2.52 -5.23
C LYS A 62 -6.31 3.23 -4.20
N GLY A 63 -5.87 3.32 -2.94
CA GLY A 63 -6.53 4.10 -1.89
C GLY A 63 -7.88 3.59 -1.40
N THR A 64 -8.25 2.34 -1.69
CA THR A 64 -9.49 1.77 -1.12
C THR A 64 -9.38 1.69 0.41
N GLN A 65 -10.49 1.87 1.12
CA GLN A 65 -10.46 1.90 2.59
C GLN A 65 -9.88 0.61 3.23
N ALA A 66 -10.15 -0.54 2.63
CA ALA A 66 -9.63 -1.83 3.11
C ALA A 66 -8.10 -1.91 2.98
N TRP A 67 -7.56 -1.47 1.84
CA TRP A 67 -6.10 -1.42 1.65
C TRP A 67 -5.41 -0.33 2.48
N LEU A 68 -6.08 0.79 2.76
CA LEU A 68 -5.56 1.79 3.71
C LEU A 68 -5.50 1.26 5.15
N ALA A 69 -6.44 0.39 5.54
CA ALA A 69 -6.37 -0.29 6.84
C ALA A 69 -5.15 -1.23 6.91
N VAL A 70 -4.89 -1.99 5.82
CA VAL A 70 -3.67 -2.81 5.70
C VAL A 70 -2.42 -1.95 5.84
N ALA A 71 -2.32 -0.84 5.11
CA ALA A 71 -1.18 0.07 5.17
C ALA A 71 -0.90 0.56 6.61
N SER A 72 -1.94 0.95 7.34
CA SER A 72 -1.82 1.38 8.74
C SER A 72 -1.34 0.27 9.67
N ALA A 73 -1.74 -0.98 9.40
CA ALA A 73 -1.37 -2.14 10.19
C ALA A 73 0.05 -2.66 9.88
N LEU A 74 0.55 -2.45 8.67
CA LEU A 74 1.92 -2.80 8.27
C LEU A 74 2.98 -1.85 8.84
N GLU A 75 2.62 -0.60 9.12
CA GLU A 75 3.52 0.47 9.57
C GLU A 75 4.52 0.07 10.67
N PRO A 76 4.15 -0.66 11.74
CA PRO A 76 5.11 -1.02 12.79
C PRO A 76 6.12 -2.08 12.36
N GLY A 77 5.89 -2.72 11.21
CA GLY A 77 6.67 -3.84 10.69
C GLY A 77 7.63 -3.51 9.56
N VAL A 78 7.49 -2.33 8.94
CA VAL A 78 8.34 -1.91 7.83
C VAL A 78 9.65 -1.29 8.31
N ASP A 79 10.69 -1.45 7.51
CA ASP A 79 12.00 -0.83 7.68
C ASP A 79 12.61 -0.48 6.31
N ALA A 80 13.58 0.45 6.31
CA ALA A 80 14.37 0.84 5.14
C ALA A 80 13.55 0.88 3.82
N SER A 81 13.80 -0.04 2.88
CA SER A 81 13.14 -0.09 1.58
C SER A 81 11.63 -0.28 1.68
N THR A 82 11.14 -1.17 2.56
CA THR A 82 9.71 -1.43 2.73
C THR A 82 8.98 -0.21 3.32
N ALA A 83 9.67 0.59 4.15
CA ALA A 83 9.11 1.85 4.64
C ALA A 83 8.97 2.88 3.52
N GLU A 84 9.95 2.98 2.62
CA GLU A 84 9.87 3.86 1.44
C GLU A 84 8.74 3.44 0.48
N ASP A 85 8.61 2.14 0.21
CA ASP A 85 7.53 1.61 -0.64
C ASP A 85 6.15 1.90 -0.06
N LEU A 86 5.98 1.71 1.26
CA LEU A 86 4.71 1.98 1.93
C LEU A 86 4.33 3.47 1.87
N LYS A 87 5.29 4.36 2.12
CA LYS A 87 5.08 5.81 1.98
C LYS A 87 4.76 6.18 0.53
N ALA A 88 5.40 5.53 -0.43
CA ALA A 88 5.16 5.76 -1.85
C ALA A 88 3.78 5.30 -2.31
N ALA A 89 3.33 4.15 -1.84
CA ALA A 89 1.97 3.68 -2.07
C ALA A 89 0.93 4.66 -1.49
N LEU A 90 1.14 5.14 -0.26
CA LEU A 90 0.20 6.08 0.36
C LEU A 90 0.17 7.44 -0.31
N SER A 91 1.32 7.95 -0.78
CA SER A 91 1.37 9.17 -1.61
C SER A 91 0.57 8.98 -2.90
N LYS A 92 0.68 7.82 -3.55
CA LYS A 92 -0.11 7.46 -4.75
C LYS A 92 -1.61 7.29 -4.47
N ALA A 93 -2.01 6.99 -3.24
CA ALA A 93 -3.41 6.83 -2.84
C ALA A 93 -4.16 8.16 -2.66
N ILE A 94 -3.45 9.28 -2.43
CA ILE A 94 -4.02 10.61 -2.20
C ILE A 94 -5.03 11.04 -3.28
N PRO A 95 -4.74 10.99 -4.60
CA PRO A 95 -5.68 11.39 -5.63
C PRO A 95 -6.91 10.47 -5.74
N HIS A 96 -6.91 9.32 -5.08
CA HIS A 96 -8.02 8.36 -5.11
C HIS A 96 -8.91 8.47 -3.87
N ASN A 97 -8.31 8.72 -2.70
CA ASN A 97 -9.02 8.81 -1.43
C ASN A 97 -8.28 9.71 -0.42
N PRO A 98 -8.29 11.03 -0.61
CA PRO A 98 -7.52 11.95 0.23
C PRO A 98 -7.98 11.92 1.70
N ALA A 99 -9.29 11.79 1.94
CA ALA A 99 -9.85 11.72 3.29
C ALA A 99 -9.45 10.42 4.00
N GLY A 100 -9.50 9.27 3.31
CA GLY A 100 -9.09 7.99 3.87
C GLY A 100 -7.60 7.95 4.20
N VAL A 101 -6.75 8.52 3.32
CA VAL A 101 -5.32 8.63 3.58
C VAL A 101 -5.08 9.47 4.84
N LEU A 102 -5.64 10.68 4.92
CA LEU A 102 -5.48 11.54 6.10
C LEU A 102 -5.96 10.87 7.40
N ALA A 103 -7.02 10.05 7.34
CA ALA A 103 -7.57 9.38 8.51
C ALA A 103 -6.60 8.39 9.18
N ILE A 104 -5.64 7.83 8.41
CA ILE A 104 -4.65 6.88 8.93
C ILE A 104 -3.32 7.54 9.32
N LEU A 105 -3.12 8.83 9.01
CA LEU A 105 -1.92 9.57 9.39
C LEU A 105 -2.02 10.06 10.85
N LYS A 106 -0.91 9.97 11.58
CA LYS A 106 -0.81 10.40 12.98
C LYS A 106 0.57 10.98 13.24
N ASP A 107 0.61 12.14 13.91
CA ASP A 107 1.87 12.83 14.23
C ASP A 107 2.73 12.08 15.28
N ASP A 108 2.13 11.15 16.04
CA ASP A 108 2.84 10.32 17.02
C ASP A 108 3.41 9.03 16.43
N LYS A 109 3.17 8.76 15.14
CA LYS A 109 3.79 7.64 14.40
C LYS A 109 5.10 8.06 13.75
N PRO A 110 6.10 7.17 13.66
CA PRO A 110 7.40 7.50 13.03
C PRO A 110 7.32 7.66 11.51
N LEU A 111 6.43 6.90 10.83
CA LEU A 111 6.40 6.85 9.36
C LEU A 111 5.15 7.50 8.75
N LEU A 112 3.97 7.22 9.31
CA LEU A 112 2.71 7.67 8.71
C LEU A 112 2.29 9.05 9.26
N THR A 113 3.09 10.06 8.94
CA THR A 113 2.83 11.48 9.28
C THR A 113 2.37 12.25 8.05
N ILE A 114 1.75 13.42 8.27
CA ILE A 114 1.37 14.33 7.18
C ILE A 114 2.63 14.78 6.41
N GLU A 115 3.71 15.10 7.10
CA GLU A 115 4.95 15.60 6.49
C GLU A 115 5.58 14.57 5.57
N GLN A 116 5.56 13.29 5.93
CA GLN A 116 6.18 12.25 5.11
C GLN A 116 5.32 11.84 3.91
N ILE A 117 4.00 11.73 4.10
CA ILE A 117 3.10 11.22 3.04
C ILE A 117 2.69 12.35 2.08
N CYS A 118 2.43 13.55 2.58
CA CYS A 118 2.01 14.67 1.74
C CYS A 118 3.19 15.33 1.00
N ALA A 119 4.43 14.98 1.33
CA ALA A 119 5.62 15.45 0.61
C ALA A 119 5.94 14.62 -0.65
N PHE A 120 5.02 13.76 -1.10
CA PHE A 120 5.19 12.91 -2.27
C PHE A 120 6.44 12.01 -2.20
N ALA A 121 6.52 11.15 -1.19
CA ALA A 121 7.40 10.00 -1.32
C ALA A 121 6.98 9.24 -2.58
N ASN A 122 7.73 9.30 -3.68
CA ASN A 122 7.41 8.54 -4.89
C ASN A 122 8.69 8.23 -5.67
N PHE A 123 8.60 7.20 -6.51
CA PHE A 123 9.68 6.78 -7.41
C PHE A 123 9.13 6.73 -8.85
N PRO A 124 8.86 7.89 -9.47
CA PRO A 124 8.27 7.95 -10.80
C PRO A 124 9.30 7.53 -11.86
N GLN A 125 8.85 6.82 -12.90
CA GLN A 125 9.73 6.44 -14.01
C GLN A 125 9.89 7.58 -15.02
N THR A 126 8.93 8.51 -15.03
CA THR A 126 8.94 9.68 -15.90
C THR A 126 8.50 10.95 -15.19
N GLU A 127 8.98 12.10 -15.66
CA GLU A 127 8.52 13.41 -15.21
C GLU A 127 6.99 13.56 -15.37
N ALA A 128 6.43 13.02 -16.46
CA ALA A 128 5.00 13.07 -16.73
C ALA A 128 4.17 12.34 -15.65
N GLU A 129 4.64 11.18 -15.18
CA GLU A 129 4.02 10.45 -14.08
C GLU A 129 4.10 11.24 -12.76
N SER A 130 5.26 11.84 -12.47
CA SER A 130 5.46 12.66 -11.27
C SER A 130 4.52 13.87 -11.27
N ASN A 131 4.51 14.64 -12.36
CA ASN A 131 3.66 15.81 -12.53
C ASN A 131 2.18 15.45 -12.44
N LYS A 132 1.77 14.30 -13.01
CA LYS A 132 0.40 13.82 -12.89
C LYS A 132 0.02 13.55 -11.44
N LEU A 133 0.88 12.86 -10.68
CA LEU A 133 0.61 12.60 -9.26
C LEU A 133 0.47 13.90 -8.47
N PHE A 134 1.38 14.87 -8.66
CA PHE A 134 1.33 16.14 -7.93
C PHE A 134 0.05 16.90 -8.22
N VAL A 135 -0.28 17.07 -9.50
CA VAL A 135 -1.46 17.81 -9.93
C VAL A 135 -2.75 17.16 -9.44
N ASP A 136 -2.89 15.85 -9.59
CA ASP A 136 -4.11 15.14 -9.17
C ASP A 136 -4.25 15.13 -7.64
N SER A 137 -3.15 14.94 -6.91
CA SER A 137 -3.16 14.96 -5.44
C SER A 137 -3.54 16.34 -4.90
N ILE A 138 -2.93 17.41 -5.43
CA ILE A 138 -3.24 18.78 -5.02
C ILE A 138 -4.72 19.10 -5.30
N ARG A 139 -5.25 18.71 -6.47
CA ARG A 139 -6.66 18.94 -6.82
C ARG A 139 -7.62 18.27 -5.85
N GLU A 140 -7.37 17.01 -5.49
CA GLU A 140 -8.23 16.29 -4.56
C GLU A 140 -8.05 16.77 -3.12
N MET A 141 -6.82 17.04 -2.70
CA MET A 141 -6.53 17.57 -1.37
C MET A 141 -7.11 18.96 -1.15
N PHE A 142 -7.14 19.81 -2.19
CA PHE A 142 -7.78 21.13 -2.13
C PHE A 142 -9.27 21.08 -1.77
N LYS A 143 -9.94 19.94 -2.01
CA LYS A 143 -11.36 19.74 -1.65
C LYS A 143 -11.53 19.44 -0.16
N ILE A 144 -10.49 18.96 0.53
CA ILE A 144 -10.53 18.66 1.95
C ILE A 144 -10.35 19.94 2.77
N LYS A 145 -11.35 20.29 3.57
CA LYS A 145 -11.37 21.57 4.32
C LYS A 145 -10.94 21.43 5.78
N SER A 146 -10.63 20.22 6.25
CA SER A 146 -10.15 20.01 7.61
C SER A 146 -8.75 20.63 7.81
N PRO A 147 -8.35 20.92 9.05
CA PRO A 147 -7.00 21.41 9.36
C PRO A 147 -5.89 20.48 8.83
N GLU A 148 -6.09 19.17 8.92
CA GLU A 148 -5.17 18.15 8.42
C GLU A 148 -5.05 18.20 6.89
N GLY A 149 -6.18 18.38 6.19
CA GLY A 149 -6.18 18.55 4.74
C GLY A 149 -5.48 19.83 4.30
N GLN A 150 -5.68 20.93 5.02
CA GLN A 150 -4.98 22.20 4.75
C GLN A 150 -3.48 22.08 5.01
N ARG A 151 -3.06 21.41 6.09
CA ARG A 151 -1.65 21.15 6.40
C ARG A 151 -1.01 20.27 5.33
N CYS A 152 -1.68 19.19 4.93
CA CYS A 152 -1.22 18.31 3.86
C CYS A 152 -1.05 19.06 2.52
N LEU A 153 -2.03 19.91 2.17
CA LEU A 153 -1.93 20.77 0.98
C LEU A 153 -0.74 21.73 1.05
N ALA A 154 -0.49 22.34 2.22
CA ALA A 154 0.66 23.23 2.41
C ALA A 154 1.99 22.48 2.22
N VAL A 155 2.11 21.25 2.73
CA VAL A 155 3.29 20.39 2.51
C VAL A 155 3.46 20.09 1.01
N MET A 156 2.39 19.71 0.30
CA MET A 156 2.46 19.44 -1.15
C MET A 156 2.95 20.66 -1.94
N ILE A 157 2.44 21.85 -1.63
CA ILE A 157 2.85 23.10 -2.29
C ILE A 157 4.33 23.37 -2.01
N ALA A 158 4.77 23.27 -0.76
CA ALA A 158 6.16 23.47 -0.39
C ALA A 158 7.10 22.47 -1.08
N THR A 159 6.70 21.21 -1.22
CA THR A 159 7.46 20.21 -1.99
C THR A 159 7.62 20.61 -3.44
N VAL A 160 6.54 21.06 -4.10
CA VAL A 160 6.59 21.50 -5.51
C VAL A 160 7.45 22.76 -5.65
N GLU A 161 7.33 23.73 -4.73
CA GLU A 161 8.14 24.97 -4.74
C GLU A 161 9.64 24.70 -4.63
N ASN A 162 10.04 23.65 -3.90
CA ASN A 162 11.43 23.26 -3.71
C ASN A 162 11.88 22.10 -4.62
N SER A 163 11.08 21.75 -5.63
CA SER A 163 11.42 20.66 -6.55
C SER A 163 12.61 21.04 -7.43
N VAL A 164 13.48 20.06 -7.65
CA VAL A 164 14.57 20.14 -8.63
C VAL A 164 14.10 19.58 -9.98
N PRO A 165 14.82 19.86 -11.09
CA PRO A 165 14.54 19.20 -12.36
C PRO A 165 14.48 17.68 -12.20
N PHE A 166 13.54 17.03 -12.88
CA PHE A 166 13.36 15.59 -12.81
C PHE A 166 14.64 14.86 -13.24
N ASP A 167 15.10 13.94 -12.40
CA ASP A 167 16.17 12.99 -12.67
C ASP A 167 15.66 11.59 -12.31
N LYS A 168 15.74 10.66 -13.26
CA LYS A 168 15.27 9.28 -13.09
C LYS A 168 16.27 8.39 -12.34
N ASP A 169 17.52 8.85 -12.21
CA ASP A 169 18.65 8.09 -11.65
C ASP A 169 19.05 8.58 -10.24
N MET A 170 18.30 9.54 -9.67
CA MET A 170 18.39 10.01 -8.28
C MET A 170 17.42 9.25 -7.38
#